data_AF-A0A2H6KEF9-F1
#
_entry.id   AF-A0A2H6KEF9-F1
#
_cell.length_a   1.000
_cell.length_b   1.000
_cell.length_c   1.000
_cell.angle_alpha   90.00
_cell.angle_beta   90.00
_cell.angle_gamma   90.00
#
_symmetry.space_group_name_H-M   'P 1'
#
loop_
_entity.id
_entity.type
_entity.pdbx_description
1 polymer ?
#
loop_
_entity_poly.entity_id
_entity_poly.type
_entity_poly.pdbx_seq_one_letter_code
_entity_poly.pdbx_strand_id
1 'polypeptide(L)'
;MQLLIWLLPAALLCTEAFRHTSRYHDSPLISASGGTGQRSMRLLGSMKQLKGARKSSRRRPKKTTPAKIYPSPTLYYGNIQDYFGAPREYYALPCADALGVIRSEPMVRLASMIKRGTTAEELSREFELDTTFHKAVKSAVEQLRLIAEGQRCDVTRDLVIYFERVVKRPSEFPHFVDRAHAIKRLQEFWRRREFVRYRGLFKQVYWRMRQIAGKVGYAGVTLQDFRDPALWRRYGVFKGLPRSSMVDNYLVKHKIALNSDIRDFYFIDADTDEVCCILDPEADGRAKRRVDALDPKVMDRIASDLKELGVFPNDEWHTMNMSRVDELQRDCASPDAQRAYAIRDFYLTHSNPGYRVNGDPYYLESFVNHRYRTRTLERDLGLKYENWLRSGAPPPMPRPVGVKYQHMVLWKSLSRNQRRHLVQEFLYPKAQDKPSTVRPTADGEAPNSTPLENT
;
A
#
# COMPACT_ATOMS: atom_id res chain seq x y z
N MET A 1 -3.41 44.45 -8.50
CA MET A 1 -3.56 44.83 -9.92
C MET A 1 -3.01 43.68 -10.73
N GLN A 2 -3.70 42.93 -11.61
CA GLN A 2 -5.08 42.82 -12.12
C GLN A 2 -5.38 41.29 -12.04
N LEU A 3 -6.47 40.77 -11.42
CA LEU A 3 -7.83 40.57 -11.99
C LEU A 3 -7.79 40.11 -13.46
N LEU A 4 -8.44 39.07 -13.98
CA LEU A 4 -9.47 38.10 -13.57
C LEU A 4 -9.79 37.27 -14.85
N ILE A 5 -10.43 36.10 -14.73
CA ILE A 5 -11.23 35.38 -15.77
C ILE A 5 -10.35 34.58 -16.77
N TRP A 6 -10.48 33.25 -16.88
CA TRP A 6 -11.61 32.55 -17.53
C TRP A 6 -12.06 31.25 -16.86
N LEU A 7 -13.38 31.07 -16.86
CA LEU A 7 -14.15 29.85 -16.58
C LEU A 7 -14.18 28.92 -17.81
N LEU A 8 -14.24 27.61 -17.52
CA LEU A 8 -14.75 26.44 -18.30
C LEU A 8 -15.78 26.76 -19.42
N PRO A 9 -15.97 25.95 -20.50
CA PRO A 9 -16.23 24.49 -20.42
C PRO A 9 -15.84 23.63 -21.66
N ALA A 10 -16.31 22.36 -21.68
CA ALA A 10 -16.36 21.38 -22.79
C ALA A 10 -15.11 20.48 -22.95
N ALA A 11 -15.18 19.17 -22.68
CA ALA A 11 -15.81 18.09 -23.45
C ALA A 11 -14.97 17.66 -24.69
N LEU A 12 -14.81 16.34 -24.83
CA LEU A 12 -14.11 15.59 -25.90
C LEU A 12 -12.57 15.72 -25.82
N LEU A 13 -11.82 14.68 -25.48
CA LEU A 13 -11.50 13.55 -26.37
C LEU A 13 -11.28 12.27 -25.53
N CYS A 14 -12.13 11.28 -25.73
CA CYS A 14 -11.94 9.92 -25.22
C CYS A 14 -12.38 8.95 -26.32
N THR A 15 -11.51 8.82 -27.31
CA THR A 15 -11.49 7.91 -28.46
C THR A 15 -10.00 7.80 -28.79
N GLU A 16 -9.31 6.68 -28.92
CA GLU A 16 -9.59 5.27 -29.14
C GLU A 16 -8.31 4.52 -28.74
N ALA A 17 -8.44 3.35 -28.10
CA ALA A 17 -7.45 2.29 -28.24
C ALA A 17 -8.15 0.96 -27.97
N PHE A 18 -8.96 0.56 -28.95
CA PHE A 18 -9.40 -0.80 -29.17
C PHE A 18 -8.16 -1.71 -29.28
N ARG A 19 -7.96 -2.62 -28.32
CA ARG A 19 -7.23 -3.86 -28.57
C ARG A 19 -8.21 -5.02 -28.48
N HIS A 20 -8.67 -5.42 -29.66
CA HIS A 20 -9.28 -6.72 -29.92
C HIS A 20 -8.32 -7.83 -29.46
N THR A 21 -8.67 -8.54 -28.40
CA THR A 21 -8.35 -9.96 -28.29
C THR A 21 -9.66 -10.72 -28.42
N SER A 22 -9.96 -11.10 -29.65
CA SER A 22 -10.93 -12.12 -29.99
C SER A 22 -10.55 -13.41 -29.26
N ARG A 23 -11.30 -13.78 -28.23
CA ARG A 23 -11.44 -15.18 -27.82
C ARG A 23 -12.84 -15.60 -28.19
N TYR A 24 -12.97 -16.12 -29.41
CA TYR A 24 -13.98 -17.12 -29.69
C TYR A 24 -13.80 -18.25 -28.66
N HIS A 25 -14.80 -18.45 -27.80
CA HIS A 25 -15.07 -19.75 -27.24
C HIS A 25 -16.33 -20.26 -27.91
N ASP A 26 -16.08 -20.98 -29.01
CA ASP A 26 -16.60 -22.31 -29.29
C ASP A 26 -17.96 -22.64 -28.66
N SER A 27 -18.95 -22.60 -29.53
CA SER A 27 -20.06 -23.55 -29.56
C SER A 27 -19.52 -24.97 -29.27
N PRO A 28 -20.10 -25.74 -28.34
CA PRO A 28 -19.72 -27.13 -28.20
C PRO A 28 -20.28 -27.91 -29.39
N LEU A 29 -19.40 -28.16 -30.36
CA LEU A 29 -19.57 -29.22 -31.35
C LEU A 29 -19.64 -30.56 -30.62
N ILE A 30 -20.65 -31.31 -31.01
CA ILE A 30 -20.92 -32.69 -30.69
C ILE A 30 -19.68 -33.53 -31.07
N SER A 31 -19.07 -34.18 -30.09
CA SER A 31 -18.22 -35.35 -30.34
C SER A 31 -18.65 -36.47 -29.40
N ALA A 32 -19.00 -37.59 -30.02
CA ALA A 32 -19.41 -38.82 -29.37
C ALA A 32 -18.18 -39.57 -28.86
N SER A 33 -18.14 -39.88 -27.57
CA SER A 33 -17.53 -41.12 -27.05
C SER A 33 -17.92 -41.35 -25.59
N GLY A 34 -18.57 -42.50 -25.36
CA GLY A 34 -18.60 -43.32 -24.15
C GLY A 34 -18.81 -42.67 -22.78
N GLY A 35 -20.04 -42.74 -22.26
CA GLY A 35 -20.31 -42.55 -20.82
C GLY A 35 -21.77 -42.24 -20.53
N THR A 36 -22.54 -43.27 -20.16
CA THR A 36 -23.96 -43.21 -19.83
C THR A 36 -24.29 -42.16 -18.77
N GLY A 37 -24.96 -41.09 -19.20
CA GLY A 37 -25.60 -40.13 -18.33
C GLY A 37 -26.55 -39.28 -19.16
N GLN A 38 -27.86 -39.53 -19.04
CA GLN A 38 -28.93 -38.78 -19.72
C GLN A 38 -28.74 -37.27 -19.55
N ARG A 39 -28.12 -36.62 -20.54
CA ARG A 39 -28.12 -35.16 -20.68
C ARG A 39 -29.47 -34.77 -21.25
N SER A 40 -30.37 -34.32 -20.38
CA SER A 40 -31.63 -33.67 -20.75
C SER A 40 -31.34 -32.47 -21.66
N MET A 41 -31.46 -32.66 -22.97
CA MET A 41 -31.61 -31.55 -23.93
C MET A 41 -32.97 -30.89 -23.66
N ARG A 42 -33.00 -29.92 -22.74
CA ARG A 42 -34.15 -29.02 -22.67
C ARG A 42 -34.06 -28.08 -23.86
N LEU A 43 -34.94 -28.28 -24.84
CA LEU A 43 -35.16 -27.37 -25.97
C LEU A 43 -35.28 -25.93 -25.45
N LEU A 44 -34.42 -25.05 -25.96
CA LEU A 44 -34.34 -23.62 -25.59
C LEU A 44 -35.67 -22.86 -25.76
N GLY A 45 -36.61 -23.40 -26.57
CA GLY A 45 -37.96 -22.85 -26.75
C GLY A 45 -38.90 -23.01 -25.55
N SER A 46 -38.58 -23.87 -24.57
CA SER A 46 -39.41 -24.07 -23.37
C SER A 46 -39.15 -23.04 -22.25
N MET A 47 -38.10 -22.21 -22.37
CA MET A 47 -37.74 -21.24 -21.35
C MET A 47 -38.35 -19.87 -21.60
N LYS A 48 -39.23 -19.43 -20.70
CA LYS A 48 -39.80 -18.07 -20.74
C LYS A 48 -38.69 -17.02 -20.66
N GLN A 49 -38.61 -16.17 -21.67
CA GLN A 49 -37.67 -15.05 -21.67
C GLN A 49 -38.04 -14.04 -20.58
N LEU A 50 -37.04 -13.59 -19.82
CA LEU A 50 -37.24 -12.51 -18.85
C LEU A 50 -37.30 -11.18 -19.61
N LYS A 51 -38.45 -10.50 -19.56
CA LYS A 51 -38.69 -9.16 -20.13
C LYS A 51 -38.97 -8.15 -19.01
N GLY A 52 -38.85 -6.86 -19.33
CA GLY A 52 -39.18 -5.73 -18.44
C GLY A 52 -38.48 -5.77 -17.08
N ALA A 53 -39.24 -5.50 -16.01
CA ALA A 53 -38.73 -5.43 -14.63
C ALA A 53 -38.01 -6.70 -14.17
N ARG A 54 -38.43 -7.88 -14.66
CA ARG A 54 -37.78 -9.17 -14.34
C ARG A 54 -36.38 -9.31 -14.96
N LYS A 55 -36.15 -8.73 -16.16
CA LYS A 55 -34.81 -8.68 -16.76
C LYS A 55 -33.92 -7.71 -16.01
N SER A 56 -34.47 -6.54 -15.65
CA SER A 56 -33.76 -5.51 -14.89
C SER A 56 -33.37 -5.99 -13.49
N SER A 57 -34.28 -6.61 -12.72
CA SER A 57 -33.96 -7.10 -11.37
C SER A 57 -32.87 -8.18 -11.34
N ARG A 58 -32.79 -8.98 -12.42
CA ARG A 58 -31.76 -10.01 -12.60
C ARG A 58 -30.43 -9.44 -13.06
N ARG A 59 -30.44 -8.48 -14.00
CA ARG A 59 -29.22 -7.90 -14.59
C ARG A 59 -28.73 -6.63 -13.93
N ARG A 60 -29.45 -6.07 -12.95
CA ARG A 60 -29.00 -4.85 -12.26
C ARG A 60 -27.65 -5.09 -11.59
N PRO A 61 -26.73 -4.12 -11.62
CA PRO A 61 -25.46 -4.23 -10.92
C PRO A 61 -25.71 -4.44 -9.42
N LYS A 62 -25.09 -5.46 -8.83
CA LYS A 62 -25.14 -5.73 -7.39
C LYS A 62 -23.72 -5.87 -6.88
N LYS A 63 -23.42 -5.26 -5.73
CA LYS A 63 -22.20 -5.55 -4.98
C LYS A 63 -22.37 -6.96 -4.39
N THR A 64 -21.71 -7.96 -4.96
CA THR A 64 -21.84 -9.37 -4.54
C THR A 64 -20.79 -9.80 -3.51
N THR A 65 -19.71 -9.03 -3.39
CA THR A 65 -18.57 -9.34 -2.52
C THR A 65 -18.69 -8.59 -1.19
N PRO A 66 -18.61 -9.27 -0.03
CA PRO A 66 -18.72 -8.62 1.29
C PRO A 66 -17.77 -7.43 1.47
N ALA A 67 -16.55 -7.51 0.94
CA ALA A 67 -15.58 -6.43 0.98
C ALA A 67 -16.02 -5.16 0.21
N LYS A 68 -16.84 -5.31 -0.85
CA LYS A 68 -17.41 -4.17 -1.60
C LYS A 68 -18.72 -3.66 -0.98
N ILE A 69 -19.44 -4.50 -0.23
CA ILE A 69 -20.68 -4.16 0.47
C ILE A 69 -20.39 -3.34 1.73
N TYR A 70 -19.33 -3.70 2.46
CA TYR A 70 -18.86 -2.98 3.64
C TYR A 70 -17.48 -2.36 3.40
N PRO A 71 -17.36 -1.36 2.50
CA PRO A 71 -16.17 -0.54 2.52
C PRO A 71 -16.24 0.20 3.86
N SER A 72 -15.42 -0.17 4.84
CA SER A 72 -15.15 0.75 5.95
C SER A 72 -14.63 2.03 5.30
N PRO A 73 -15.12 3.22 5.70
CA PRO A 73 -14.48 4.47 5.33
C PRO A 73 -12.98 4.30 5.59
N THR A 74 -12.15 4.76 4.66
CA THR A 74 -10.71 4.76 4.88
C THR A 74 -10.49 5.49 6.20
N LEU A 75 -9.97 4.78 7.21
CA LEU A 75 -9.61 5.38 8.48
C LEU A 75 -8.46 6.34 8.19
N TYR A 76 -8.79 7.61 7.98
CA TYR A 76 -7.81 8.67 8.02
C TYR A 76 -7.27 8.72 9.44
N TYR A 77 -5.96 8.80 9.58
CA TYR A 77 -5.35 8.98 10.88
C TYR A 77 -5.84 10.30 11.51
N GLY A 78 -5.66 10.43 12.83
CA GLY A 78 -5.89 11.69 13.54
C GLY A 78 -5.25 12.88 12.83
N ASN A 79 -5.78 14.08 13.10
CA ASN A 79 -5.43 15.33 12.43
C ASN A 79 -3.91 15.43 12.19
N ILE A 80 -3.47 15.83 10.99
CA ILE A 80 -2.04 15.95 10.62
C ILE A 80 -1.29 16.84 11.62
N GLN A 81 -2.03 17.77 12.26
CA GLN A 81 -1.64 18.59 13.41
C GLN A 81 -1.07 17.79 14.61
N ASP A 82 -1.46 16.53 14.80
CA ASP A 82 -0.93 15.65 15.86
C ASP A 82 0.41 14.98 15.47
N TYR A 83 0.81 15.03 14.20
CA TYR A 83 2.10 14.56 13.71
C TYR A 83 3.10 15.72 13.72
N PHE A 84 3.55 16.09 14.92
CA PHE A 84 4.55 17.14 15.12
C PHE A 84 5.81 16.89 14.28
N GLY A 85 6.29 17.93 13.57
CA GLY A 85 7.53 17.90 12.80
C GLY A 85 7.43 17.42 11.34
N ALA A 86 6.22 17.14 10.83
CA ALA A 86 6.04 17.07 9.38
C ALA A 86 6.40 18.45 8.77
N PRO A 87 7.36 18.54 7.84
CA PRO A 87 7.68 19.80 7.19
C PRO A 87 6.41 20.35 6.53
N ARG A 88 6.02 21.57 6.89
CA ARG A 88 4.84 22.21 6.30
C ARG A 88 5.14 22.51 4.83
N GLU A 89 4.16 22.31 3.95
CA GLU A 89 4.28 22.65 2.52
C GLU A 89 4.50 24.15 2.30
N TYR A 90 4.09 24.98 3.26
CA TYR A 90 4.35 26.42 3.30
C TYR A 90 4.54 26.88 4.75
N TYR A 91 5.46 27.82 4.98
CA TYR A 91 5.61 28.51 6.26
C TYR A 91 4.59 29.66 6.31
N ALA A 92 3.34 29.34 6.66
CA ALA A 92 2.38 30.40 6.95
C ALA A 92 2.83 31.14 8.21
N LEU A 93 3.08 32.44 8.07
CA LEU A 93 3.34 33.30 9.20
C LEU A 93 2.03 33.58 9.94
N PRO A 94 2.03 33.58 11.30
CA PRO A 94 0.87 34.04 12.04
C PRO A 94 0.64 35.53 11.78
N CYS A 95 -0.55 36.02 12.10
CA CYS A 95 -0.89 37.43 11.94
C CYS A 95 0.06 38.36 12.71
N ALA A 96 0.16 39.62 12.27
CA ALA A 96 1.09 40.61 12.83
C ALA A 96 0.95 40.77 14.36
N ASP A 97 -0.30 40.75 14.86
CA ASP A 97 -0.59 40.89 16.28
C ASP A 97 -0.11 39.67 17.07
N ALA A 98 -0.29 38.47 16.53
CA ALA A 98 0.25 37.24 17.13
C ALA A 98 1.79 37.24 17.12
N LEU A 99 2.44 37.78 16.08
CA LEU A 99 3.89 37.95 16.07
C LEU A 99 4.37 38.89 17.18
N GLY A 100 3.60 39.95 17.49
CA GLY A 100 3.88 40.82 18.63
C GLY A 100 3.91 40.07 19.95
N VAL A 101 2.90 39.21 20.20
CA VAL A 101 2.83 38.40 21.41
C VAL A 101 3.92 37.33 21.46
N ILE A 102 4.25 36.68 20.34
CA ILE A 102 5.33 35.67 20.27
C ILE A 102 6.70 36.29 20.54
N ARG A 103 6.90 37.57 20.17
CA ARG A 103 8.12 38.33 20.45
C ARG A 103 8.20 38.89 21.86
N SER A 104 7.17 38.70 22.69
CA SER A 104 7.21 39.09 24.09
C SER A 104 8.28 38.31 24.87
N GLU A 105 8.86 38.96 25.87
CA GLU A 105 9.90 38.42 26.75
C GLU A 105 9.57 37.02 27.33
N PRO A 106 8.37 36.73 27.87
CA PRO A 106 8.04 35.40 28.39
C PRO A 106 8.02 34.32 27.30
N MET A 107 7.50 34.63 26.11
CA MET A 107 7.43 33.68 25.00
C MET A 107 8.81 33.41 24.40
N VAL A 108 9.66 34.44 24.30
CA VAL A 108 11.05 34.30 23.86
C VAL A 108 11.87 33.47 24.85
N ARG A 109 11.70 33.70 26.16
CA ARG A 109 12.35 32.89 27.21
C ARG A 109 11.92 31.42 27.10
N LEU A 110 10.62 31.13 26.99
CA LEU A 110 10.11 29.77 26.80
C LEU A 110 10.69 29.11 25.53
N ALA A 111 10.68 29.83 24.40
CA ALA A 111 11.22 29.32 23.14
C ALA A 111 12.73 29.04 23.24
N SER A 112 13.47 29.86 23.99
CA SER A 112 14.91 29.66 24.20
C SER A 112 15.20 28.40 25.02
N MET A 113 14.39 28.11 26.05
CA MET A 113 14.50 26.88 26.85
C MET A 113 14.25 25.64 25.99
N ILE A 114 13.15 25.64 25.22
CA ILE A 114 12.84 24.53 24.30
C ILE A 114 13.96 24.34 23.27
N LYS A 115 14.50 25.43 22.69
CA LYS A 115 15.62 25.36 21.73
C LYS A 115 16.92 24.80 22.34
N ARG A 116 17.18 25.08 23.62
CA ARG A 116 18.33 24.54 24.36
C ARG A 116 18.19 23.04 24.65
N GLY A 117 16.99 22.48 24.46
CA GLY A 117 16.73 21.06 24.70
C GLY A 117 16.31 20.75 26.14
N THR A 118 15.73 21.72 26.85
CA THR A 118 15.16 21.51 28.19
C THR A 118 14.18 20.34 28.17
N THR A 119 14.24 19.47 29.18
CA THR A 119 13.30 18.34 29.29
C THR A 119 11.94 18.81 29.83
N ALA A 120 10.90 18.00 29.63
CA ALA A 120 9.57 18.30 30.17
C ALA A 120 9.53 18.34 31.71
N GLU A 121 10.37 17.56 32.37
CA GLU A 121 10.50 17.57 33.83
C GLU A 121 11.20 18.85 34.31
N GLU A 122 12.26 19.28 33.63
CA GLU A 122 12.94 20.56 33.90
C GLU A 122 12.00 21.74 33.69
N LEU A 123 11.22 21.75 32.60
CA LEU A 123 10.27 22.82 32.33
C LEU A 123 9.16 22.87 33.40
N SER A 124 8.67 21.72 33.87
CA SER A 124 7.72 21.66 34.98
C SER A 124 8.30 22.26 36.26
N ARG A 125 9.54 21.91 36.61
CA ARG A 125 10.23 22.45 37.79
C ARG A 125 10.43 23.97 37.68
N GLU A 126 10.81 24.46 36.51
CA GLU A 126 10.95 25.91 36.26
C GLU A 126 9.62 26.66 36.42
N PHE A 127 8.50 26.07 35.98
CA PHE A 127 7.18 26.64 36.20
C PHE A 127 6.69 26.59 37.65
N GLU A 128 7.22 25.68 38.47
CA GLU A 128 6.98 25.61 39.91
C GLU A 128 7.84 26.62 40.67
N LEU A 129 9.10 26.80 40.28
CA LEU A 129 10.04 27.74 40.89
C LEU A 129 9.71 29.20 40.55
N ASP A 130 9.44 29.49 39.27
CA ASP A 130 9.17 30.83 38.76
C ASP A 130 7.68 30.99 38.39
N THR A 131 6.85 31.16 39.42
CA THR A 131 5.38 31.27 39.25
C THR A 131 4.96 32.55 38.52
N THR A 132 5.75 33.62 38.57
CA THR A 132 5.50 34.87 37.85
C THR A 132 5.73 34.67 36.36
N PHE A 133 6.81 34.01 35.97
CA PHE A 133 7.05 33.59 34.58
C PHE A 133 5.94 32.68 34.06
N HIS A 134 5.53 31.66 34.83
CA HIS A 134 4.45 30.76 34.43
C HIS A 134 3.12 31.51 34.22
N LYS A 135 2.77 32.46 35.09
CA LYS A 135 1.58 33.31 34.90
C LYS A 135 1.69 34.21 33.66
N ALA A 136 2.87 34.79 33.42
CA ALA A 136 3.12 35.64 32.25
C ALA A 136 2.98 34.85 30.94
N VAL A 137 3.54 33.63 30.88
CA VAL A 137 3.40 32.73 29.73
C VAL A 137 1.93 32.34 29.52
N LYS A 138 1.19 31.99 30.59
CA LYS A 138 -0.26 31.71 30.49
C LYS A 138 -1.05 32.89 29.93
N SER A 139 -0.74 34.09 30.39
CA SER A 139 -1.37 35.32 29.89
C SER A 139 -1.08 35.55 28.41
N ALA A 140 0.16 35.33 27.96
CA ALA A 140 0.54 35.45 26.55
C ALA A 140 -0.18 34.40 25.67
N VAL A 141 -0.33 33.15 26.16
CA VAL A 141 -1.10 32.11 25.45
C VAL A 141 -2.59 32.48 25.34
N GLU A 142 -3.16 33.06 26.39
CA GLU A 142 -4.55 33.53 26.35
C GLU A 142 -4.74 34.70 25.37
N GLN A 143 -3.77 35.63 25.32
CA GLN A 143 -3.77 36.69 24.30
C GLN A 143 -3.71 36.12 22.88
N LEU A 144 -2.86 35.11 22.63
CA LEU A 144 -2.82 34.42 21.34
C LEU A 144 -4.15 33.75 20.99
N ARG A 145 -4.86 33.21 21.99
CA ARG A 145 -6.19 32.62 21.81
C ARG A 145 -7.21 33.66 21.37
N LEU A 146 -7.27 34.80 22.04
CA LEU A 146 -8.16 35.91 21.68
C LEU A 146 -7.88 36.40 20.25
N ILE A 147 -6.61 36.51 19.86
CA ILE A 147 -6.21 36.89 18.50
C ILE A 147 -6.64 35.82 17.48
N ALA A 148 -6.43 34.54 17.79
CA ALA A 148 -6.82 33.44 16.89
C ALA A 148 -8.33 33.39 16.64
N GLU A 149 -9.14 33.61 17.67
CA GLU A 149 -10.60 33.65 17.58
C GLU A 149 -11.09 34.93 16.87
N GLY A 150 -10.55 36.10 17.24
CA GLY A 150 -10.94 37.40 16.68
C GLY A 150 -10.58 37.56 15.21
N GLN A 151 -9.38 37.13 14.79
CA GLN A 151 -8.90 37.27 13.42
C GLN A 151 -9.11 36.01 12.56
N ARG A 152 -9.68 34.95 13.15
CA ARG A 152 -9.87 33.64 12.51
C ARG A 152 -8.59 33.09 11.87
N CYS A 153 -7.45 33.29 12.53
CA CYS A 153 -6.15 32.84 12.03
C CYS A 153 -5.89 31.38 12.45
N ASP A 154 -5.91 30.47 11.48
CA ASP A 154 -5.69 29.04 11.75
C ASP A 154 -4.26 28.76 12.24
N VAL A 155 -3.26 29.49 11.75
CA VAL A 155 -1.86 29.35 12.21
C VAL A 155 -1.72 29.71 13.68
N THR A 156 -2.32 30.83 14.11
CA THR A 156 -2.31 31.24 15.51
C THR A 156 -3.06 30.24 16.38
N ARG A 157 -4.17 29.67 15.88
CA ARG A 157 -4.91 28.62 16.58
C ARG A 157 -4.06 27.38 16.84
N ASP A 158 -3.29 26.93 15.85
CA ASP A 158 -2.36 25.81 16.01
C ASP A 158 -1.30 26.09 17.08
N LEU A 159 -0.73 27.30 17.07
CA LEU A 159 0.27 27.73 18.06
C LEU A 159 -0.32 27.76 19.48
N VAL A 160 -1.56 28.21 19.64
CA VAL A 160 -2.27 28.18 20.92
C VAL A 160 -2.39 26.74 21.42
N ILE A 161 -2.83 25.80 20.58
CA ILE A 161 -2.95 24.39 20.96
C ILE A 161 -1.59 23.83 21.40
N TYR A 162 -0.51 24.18 20.68
CA TYR A 162 0.85 23.78 21.03
C TYR A 162 1.26 24.33 22.41
N PHE A 163 1.18 25.65 22.60
CA PHE A 163 1.63 26.26 23.85
C PHE A 163 0.74 25.90 25.03
N GLU A 164 -0.57 25.72 24.86
CA GLU A 164 -1.44 25.23 25.93
C GLU A 164 -1.02 23.84 26.43
N ARG A 165 -0.64 22.93 25.51
CA ARG A 165 -0.17 21.58 25.89
C ARG A 165 1.16 21.66 26.65
N VAL A 166 2.08 22.51 26.19
CA VAL A 166 3.38 22.74 26.85
C VAL A 166 3.20 23.36 28.24
N VAL A 167 2.29 24.33 28.38
CA VAL A 167 2.12 25.14 29.61
C VAL A 167 1.24 24.46 30.65
N LYS A 168 0.16 23.78 30.24
CA LYS A 168 -0.77 23.16 31.20
C LYS A 168 -0.15 21.94 31.89
N ARG A 169 0.49 21.05 31.12
CA ARG A 169 1.03 19.77 31.62
C ARG A 169 2.26 19.31 30.81
N PRO A 170 3.45 19.90 31.04
CA PRO A 170 4.65 19.55 30.28
C PRO A 170 4.97 18.05 30.36
N SER A 171 4.85 17.46 31.56
CA SER A 171 5.17 16.05 31.82
C SER A 171 4.25 15.03 31.16
N GLU A 172 2.98 15.38 30.88
CA GLU A 172 2.07 14.51 30.13
C GLU A 172 2.36 14.53 28.62
N PHE A 173 2.97 15.62 28.15
CA PHE A 173 3.21 15.93 26.75
C PHE A 173 4.70 16.13 26.42
N PRO A 174 5.62 15.21 26.83
CA PRO A 174 7.06 15.44 26.77
C PRO A 174 7.61 15.57 25.34
N HIS A 175 6.91 14.99 24.36
CA HIS A 175 7.24 15.06 22.94
C HIS A 175 7.09 16.45 22.31
N PHE A 176 6.44 17.42 22.99
CA PHE A 176 6.36 18.81 22.51
C PHE A 176 7.52 19.68 23.01
N VAL A 177 8.25 19.22 24.02
CA VAL A 177 9.32 19.96 24.70
C VAL A 177 10.67 19.31 24.42
N ASP A 178 10.78 18.00 24.67
CA ASP A 178 12.01 17.23 24.52
C ASP A 178 12.14 16.64 23.11
N ARG A 179 13.10 17.17 22.34
CA ARG A 179 13.44 16.70 21.00
C ARG A 179 13.93 15.25 20.99
N ALA A 180 14.74 14.85 21.97
CA ALA A 180 15.26 13.48 22.06
C ALA A 180 14.12 12.51 22.40
N HIS A 181 13.23 12.88 23.31
CA HIS A 181 12.02 12.10 23.60
C HIS A 181 11.11 11.97 22.38
N ALA A 182 10.90 13.05 21.62
CA ALA A 182 10.11 13.01 20.39
C ALA A 182 10.70 12.03 19.36
N ILE A 183 12.02 12.08 19.13
CA ILE A 183 12.73 11.16 18.24
C ILE A 183 12.60 9.72 18.74
N LYS A 184 12.80 9.48 20.04
CA LYS A 184 12.66 8.15 20.64
C LYS A 184 11.23 7.61 20.46
N ARG A 185 10.21 8.42 20.71
CA ARG A 185 8.80 8.05 20.52
C ARG A 185 8.49 7.73 19.05
N LEU A 186 9.06 8.50 18.13
CA LEU A 186 8.96 8.26 16.69
C LEU A 186 9.63 6.92 16.32
N GLN A 187 10.83 6.66 16.81
CA GLN A 187 11.53 5.39 16.62
C GLN A 187 10.73 4.21 17.18
N GLU A 188 10.15 4.34 18.37
CA GLU A 188 9.28 3.31 18.96
C GLU A 188 8.01 3.07 18.13
N PHE A 189 7.39 4.13 17.64
CA PHE A 189 6.23 4.04 16.75
C PHE A 189 6.59 3.27 15.47
N TRP A 190 7.70 3.63 14.82
CA TRP A 190 8.19 2.93 13.64
C TRP A 190 8.51 1.48 13.95
N ARG A 191 9.23 1.20 15.05
CA ARG A 191 9.55 -0.15 15.52
C ARG A 191 8.29 -0.99 15.73
N ARG A 192 7.24 -0.44 16.37
CA ARG A 192 5.96 -1.12 16.56
C ARG A 192 5.28 -1.41 15.23
N ARG A 193 5.26 -0.45 14.31
CA ARG A 193 4.65 -0.59 12.99
C ARG A 193 5.37 -1.64 12.14
N GLU A 194 6.69 -1.61 12.12
CA GLU A 194 7.53 -2.61 11.47
C GLU A 194 7.30 -3.99 12.08
N PHE A 195 7.25 -4.09 13.41
CA PHE A 195 6.96 -5.34 14.09
C PHE A 195 5.59 -5.92 13.71
N VAL A 196 4.53 -5.10 13.63
CA VAL A 196 3.20 -5.55 13.21
C VAL A 196 3.22 -6.05 11.76
N ARG A 197 3.85 -5.31 10.85
CA ARG A 197 4.00 -5.70 9.44
C ARG A 197 4.79 -7.00 9.31
N TYR A 198 5.94 -7.08 9.99
CA TYR A 198 6.77 -8.27 10.04
C TYR A 198 6.00 -9.47 10.57
N ARG A 199 5.28 -9.34 11.69
CA ARG A 199 4.49 -10.43 12.27
C ARG A 199 3.38 -10.90 11.33
N GLY A 200 2.74 -9.99 10.62
CA GLY A 200 1.73 -10.34 9.60
C GLY A 200 2.33 -11.17 8.47
N LEU A 201 3.43 -10.69 7.89
CA LEU A 201 4.17 -11.37 6.84
C LEU A 201 4.73 -12.72 7.30
N PHE A 202 5.35 -12.76 8.47
CA PHE A 202 5.89 -13.97 9.08
C PHE A 202 4.82 -15.04 9.28
N LYS A 203 3.61 -14.66 9.75
CA LYS A 203 2.47 -15.60 9.84
C LYS A 203 2.08 -16.17 8.48
N GLN A 204 2.05 -15.35 7.42
CA GLN A 204 1.70 -15.79 6.07
C GLN A 204 2.74 -16.74 5.49
N VAL A 205 4.03 -16.39 5.58
CA VAL A 205 5.14 -17.21 5.09
C VAL A 205 5.21 -18.53 5.86
N TYR A 206 5.05 -18.50 7.19
CA TYR A 206 5.01 -19.68 8.02
C TYR A 206 3.85 -20.62 7.65
N TRP A 207 2.66 -20.07 7.39
CA TRP A 207 1.52 -20.87 6.94
C TRP A 207 1.78 -21.53 5.59
N ARG A 208 2.36 -20.79 4.64
CA ARG A 208 2.77 -21.31 3.34
C ARG A 208 3.83 -22.41 3.47
N MET A 209 4.81 -22.23 4.35
CA MET A 209 5.85 -23.23 4.64
C MET A 209 5.22 -24.55 5.10
N ARG A 210 4.25 -24.52 6.02
CA ARG A 210 3.52 -25.73 6.45
C ARG A 210 2.74 -26.40 5.32
N GLN A 211 2.13 -25.61 4.43
CA GLN A 211 1.43 -26.16 3.27
C GLN A 211 2.39 -26.83 2.29
N ILE A 212 3.56 -26.24 2.05
CA ILE A 212 4.58 -26.81 1.19
C ILE A 212 5.14 -28.07 1.83
N ALA A 213 5.53 -28.03 3.11
CA ALA A 213 6.00 -29.20 3.85
C ALA A 213 5.04 -30.39 3.73
N GLY A 214 3.74 -30.16 3.93
CA GLY A 214 2.71 -31.20 3.73
C GLY A 214 2.62 -31.70 2.28
N LYS A 215 2.74 -30.81 1.28
CA LYS A 215 2.72 -31.19 -0.14
C LYS A 215 3.93 -32.01 -0.56
N VAL A 216 5.13 -31.62 -0.13
CA VAL A 216 6.37 -32.32 -0.47
C VAL A 216 6.49 -33.63 0.32
N GLY A 217 5.81 -33.75 1.48
CA GLY A 217 5.60 -35.02 2.16
C GLY A 217 4.98 -36.11 1.26
N TYR A 218 4.01 -35.75 0.41
CA TYR A 218 3.46 -36.70 -0.58
C TYR A 218 4.46 -37.11 -1.67
N ALA A 219 5.52 -36.34 -1.87
CA ALA A 219 6.61 -36.64 -2.79
C ALA A 219 7.80 -37.34 -2.12
N GLY A 220 7.66 -37.77 -0.86
CA GLY A 220 8.66 -38.57 -0.14
C GLY A 220 9.68 -37.79 0.69
N VAL A 221 9.58 -36.46 0.79
CA VAL A 221 10.47 -35.67 1.66
C VAL A 221 9.92 -35.65 3.08
N THR A 222 10.72 -36.06 4.06
CA THR A 222 10.24 -36.06 5.45
C THR A 222 10.15 -34.63 6.00
N LEU A 223 9.34 -34.45 7.05
CA LEU A 223 9.25 -33.15 7.74
C LEU A 223 10.58 -32.73 8.39
N GLN A 224 11.43 -33.71 8.74
CA GLN A 224 12.79 -33.49 9.25
C GLN A 224 13.71 -32.97 8.14
N ASP A 225 13.67 -33.56 6.95
CA ASP A 225 14.47 -33.11 5.80
C ASP A 225 14.09 -31.69 5.39
N PHE A 226 12.78 -31.38 5.41
CA PHE A 226 12.26 -30.04 5.13
C PHE A 226 12.67 -28.99 6.18
N ARG A 227 13.48 -29.33 7.19
CA ARG A 227 14.13 -28.35 8.09
C ARG A 227 15.17 -27.49 7.36
N ASP A 228 15.78 -28.01 6.29
CA ASP A 228 16.84 -27.30 5.56
C ASP A 228 16.29 -26.05 4.83
N PRO A 229 16.79 -24.84 5.14
CA PRO A 229 16.44 -23.62 4.43
C PRO A 229 16.67 -23.67 2.91
N ALA A 230 17.59 -24.51 2.42
CA ALA A 230 17.81 -24.69 0.98
C ALA A 230 16.55 -25.23 0.28
N LEU A 231 15.82 -26.15 0.93
CA LEU A 231 14.55 -26.68 0.42
C LEU A 231 13.45 -25.62 0.44
N TRP A 232 13.45 -24.71 1.41
CA TRP A 232 12.47 -23.61 1.45
C TRP A 232 12.62 -22.69 0.24
N ARG A 233 13.86 -22.44 -0.19
CA ARG A 233 14.14 -21.68 -1.41
C ARG A 233 13.71 -22.45 -2.65
N ARG A 234 14.11 -23.73 -2.76
CA ARG A 234 13.78 -24.59 -3.91
C ARG A 234 12.27 -24.73 -4.14
N TYR A 235 11.50 -24.90 -3.07
CA TYR A 235 10.03 -25.04 -3.16
C TYR A 235 9.28 -23.70 -3.04
N GLY A 236 9.99 -22.57 -2.98
CA GLY A 236 9.41 -21.24 -3.09
C GLY A 236 8.54 -20.84 -1.89
N VAL A 237 8.98 -21.14 -0.66
CA VAL A 237 8.36 -20.65 0.59
C VAL A 237 8.30 -19.12 0.61
N PHE A 238 9.33 -18.46 0.08
CA PHE A 238 9.47 -17.00 0.05
C PHE A 238 8.84 -16.31 -1.17
N LYS A 239 8.27 -17.06 -2.13
CA LYS A 239 7.74 -16.49 -3.39
C LYS A 239 6.55 -15.52 -3.20
N GLY A 240 5.97 -15.46 -2.00
CA GLY A 240 4.89 -14.53 -1.64
C GLY A 240 5.33 -13.32 -0.83
N LEU A 241 6.63 -13.13 -0.62
CA LEU A 241 7.14 -11.90 -0.01
C LEU A 241 6.79 -10.71 -0.91
N PRO A 242 6.45 -9.55 -0.34
CA PRO A 242 6.23 -8.34 -1.11
C PRO A 242 7.51 -8.06 -1.91
N ARG A 243 7.39 -8.13 -3.24
CA ARG A 243 8.44 -7.68 -4.13
C ARG A 243 8.66 -6.21 -3.83
N SER A 244 9.89 -5.83 -3.50
CA SER A 244 10.20 -4.41 -3.44
C SER A 244 10.10 -3.87 -4.85
N SER A 245 9.23 -2.90 -5.08
CA SER A 245 9.21 -2.16 -6.35
C SER A 245 10.52 -1.38 -6.56
N MET A 246 11.46 -1.41 -5.62
CA MET A 246 12.75 -0.75 -5.74
C MET A 246 13.58 -1.26 -6.92
N VAL A 247 13.56 -2.57 -7.21
CA VAL A 247 14.29 -3.13 -8.36
C VAL A 247 13.57 -2.78 -9.65
N ASP A 248 12.24 -2.94 -9.69
CA ASP A 248 11.43 -2.51 -10.84
C ASP A 248 11.63 -1.01 -11.13
N ASN A 249 11.59 -0.17 -10.09
CA ASN A 249 11.83 1.28 -10.20
C ASN A 249 13.26 1.58 -10.62
N TYR A 250 14.26 0.84 -10.12
CA TYR A 250 15.65 0.99 -10.55
C TYR A 250 15.78 0.72 -12.06
N LEU A 251 15.25 -0.41 -12.54
CA LEU A 251 15.33 -0.77 -13.95
C LEU A 251 14.60 0.25 -14.84
N VAL A 252 13.48 0.81 -14.36
CA VAL A 252 12.75 1.86 -15.07
C VAL A 252 13.54 3.17 -15.11
N LYS A 253 14.16 3.58 -14.00
CA LYS A 253 15.00 4.80 -13.92
C LYS A 253 16.21 4.71 -14.87
N HIS A 254 16.85 3.55 -14.87
CA HIS A 254 18.08 3.29 -15.59
C HIS A 254 17.88 2.74 -17.00
N LYS A 255 16.63 2.76 -17.51
CA LYS A 255 16.26 2.13 -18.77
C LYS A 255 17.10 2.60 -19.96
N ILE A 256 17.40 3.90 -20.04
CA ILE A 256 18.22 4.47 -21.13
C ILE A 256 19.66 3.95 -21.04
N ALA A 257 20.26 4.01 -19.85
CA ALA A 257 21.62 3.51 -19.60
C ALA A 257 21.77 2.00 -19.78
N LEU A 258 20.68 1.24 -19.63
CA LEU A 258 20.66 -0.21 -19.85
C LEU A 258 20.45 -0.60 -21.32
N ASN A 259 19.73 0.23 -22.07
CA ASN A 259 19.42 -0.02 -23.49
C ASN A 259 20.49 0.50 -24.44
N SER A 260 21.31 1.46 -24.01
CA SER A 260 22.35 2.12 -24.81
C SER A 260 23.66 2.19 -24.03
N ASP A 261 24.81 2.27 -24.71
CA ASP A 261 26.08 2.51 -24.01
C ASP A 261 26.04 3.91 -23.41
N ILE A 262 25.93 3.98 -22.08
CA ILE A 262 25.82 5.24 -21.37
C ILE A 262 27.04 6.13 -21.57
N ARG A 263 28.20 5.57 -21.93
CA ARG A 263 29.40 6.37 -22.22
C ARG A 263 29.26 7.22 -23.47
N ASP A 264 28.37 6.85 -24.38
CA ASP A 264 28.17 7.55 -25.63
C ASP A 264 26.95 8.49 -25.55
N PHE A 265 26.32 8.58 -24.37
CA PHE A 265 25.10 9.35 -24.14
C PHE A 265 25.25 10.82 -24.51
N TYR A 266 26.38 11.44 -24.14
CA TYR A 266 26.86 12.66 -24.77
C TYR A 266 28.05 12.34 -25.68
N PHE A 267 28.07 12.98 -26.84
CA PHE A 267 29.14 12.87 -27.82
C PHE A 267 29.46 14.25 -28.39
N ILE A 268 30.66 14.41 -28.91
CA ILE A 268 31.04 15.62 -29.64
C ILE A 268 30.81 15.35 -31.12
N ASP A 269 30.08 16.24 -31.77
CA ASP A 269 29.89 16.18 -33.22
C ASP A 269 31.20 16.54 -33.92
N ALA A 270 31.70 15.66 -34.79
CA ALA A 270 32.99 15.84 -35.45
C ALA A 270 33.02 17.02 -36.43
N ASP A 271 31.86 17.41 -36.96
CA ASP A 271 31.75 18.46 -37.97
C ASP A 271 31.60 19.86 -37.33
N THR A 272 30.91 19.94 -36.19
CA THR A 272 30.56 21.22 -35.53
C THR A 272 31.34 21.47 -34.23
N ASP A 273 32.02 20.46 -33.68
CA ASP A 273 32.65 20.47 -32.35
C ASP A 273 31.68 20.80 -31.20
N GLU A 274 30.37 20.62 -31.43
CA GLU A 274 29.31 20.82 -30.45
C GLU A 274 29.02 19.54 -29.65
N VAL A 275 28.65 19.69 -28.37
CA VAL A 275 28.29 18.57 -27.51
C VAL A 275 26.80 18.24 -27.70
N CYS A 276 26.54 17.05 -28.21
CA CYS A 276 25.19 16.56 -28.51
C CYS A 276 24.80 15.41 -27.58
N CYS A 277 23.51 15.19 -27.40
CA CYS A 277 22.95 14.06 -26.66
C CYS A 277 22.32 13.05 -27.62
N ILE A 278 22.38 11.75 -27.32
CA ILE A 278 21.72 10.69 -28.13
C ILE A 278 20.21 10.92 -28.26
N LEU A 279 19.59 11.60 -27.30
CA LEU A 279 18.15 11.88 -27.31
C LEU A 279 17.78 13.13 -28.12
N ASP A 280 18.76 13.87 -28.64
CA ASP A 280 18.49 15.02 -29.49
C ASP A 280 17.89 14.56 -30.84
N PRO A 281 16.90 15.28 -31.39
CA PRO A 281 16.14 14.83 -32.58
C PRO A 281 16.99 14.65 -33.84
N GLU A 282 18.20 15.21 -33.88
CA GLU A 282 19.14 15.14 -35.01
C GLU A 282 20.36 14.23 -34.74
N ALA A 283 20.38 13.50 -33.62
CA ALA A 283 21.57 12.79 -33.15
C ALA A 283 21.97 11.56 -33.99
N ASP A 284 21.03 10.95 -34.72
CA ASP A 284 21.26 9.72 -35.48
C ASP A 284 22.05 9.95 -36.79
N GLY A 285 22.11 11.20 -37.27
CA GLY A 285 22.81 11.57 -38.51
C GLY A 285 24.19 12.20 -38.33
N ARG A 286 24.61 12.49 -37.09
CA ARG A 286 25.86 13.23 -36.80
C ARG A 286 27.06 12.30 -36.64
N ALA A 287 28.24 12.77 -37.04
CA ALA A 287 29.49 12.05 -36.85
C ALA A 287 29.94 12.10 -35.38
N LYS A 288 29.89 10.96 -34.68
CA LYS A 288 30.08 10.91 -33.22
C LYS A 288 31.54 10.74 -32.83
N ARG A 289 32.12 11.73 -32.13
CA ARG A 289 33.38 11.60 -31.39
C ARG A 289 33.06 11.37 -29.91
N ARG A 290 33.66 10.32 -29.32
CA ARG A 290 33.42 9.96 -27.93
C ARG A 290 33.95 11.03 -26.97
N VAL A 291 33.26 11.24 -25.86
CA VAL A 291 33.75 12.07 -24.76
C VAL A 291 34.70 11.23 -23.90
N ASP A 292 35.96 11.64 -23.81
CA ASP A 292 36.97 10.96 -22.99
C ASP A 292 37.06 11.54 -21.56
N ALA A 293 36.75 12.83 -21.40
CA ALA A 293 36.79 13.55 -20.13
C ALA A 293 35.65 14.57 -20.02
N LEU A 294 35.27 14.92 -18.78
CA LEU A 294 34.23 15.92 -18.49
C LEU A 294 34.80 17.34 -18.62
N ASP A 295 35.04 17.75 -19.85
CA ASP A 295 35.51 19.11 -20.17
C ASP A 295 34.44 20.16 -19.89
N PRO A 296 34.81 21.45 -19.69
CA PRO A 296 33.86 22.52 -19.39
C PRO A 296 32.69 22.60 -20.38
N LYS A 297 32.93 22.41 -21.68
CA LYS A 297 31.87 22.39 -22.72
C LYS A 297 30.82 21.30 -22.46
N VAL A 298 31.26 20.09 -22.06
CA VAL A 298 30.37 18.96 -21.78
C VAL A 298 29.59 19.24 -20.50
N MET A 299 30.26 19.82 -19.50
CA MET A 299 29.66 20.18 -18.22
C MET A 299 28.59 21.27 -18.38
N ASP A 300 28.83 22.27 -19.23
CA ASP A 300 27.86 23.32 -19.55
C ASP A 300 26.63 22.75 -20.25
N ARG A 301 26.82 21.81 -21.19
CA ARG A 301 25.70 21.11 -21.85
C ARG A 301 24.88 20.28 -20.85
N ILE A 302 25.55 19.51 -19.98
CA ILE A 302 24.88 18.74 -18.90
C ILE A 302 24.09 19.66 -17.98
N ALA A 303 24.67 20.79 -17.57
CA ALA A 303 24.01 21.76 -16.71
C ALA A 303 22.77 22.37 -17.37
N SER A 304 22.86 22.71 -18.67
CA SER A 304 21.74 23.21 -19.46
C SER A 304 20.58 22.21 -19.53
N ASP A 305 20.88 20.94 -19.84
CA ASP A 305 19.87 19.89 -19.92
C ASP A 305 19.20 19.62 -18.56
N LEU A 306 19.96 19.61 -17.45
CA LEU A 306 19.40 19.44 -16.11
C LEU A 306 18.57 20.64 -15.64
N LYS A 307 18.88 21.84 -16.14
CA LYS A 307 18.09 23.05 -15.91
C LYS A 307 16.76 22.98 -16.66
N GLU A 308 16.78 22.56 -17.93
CA GLU A 308 15.58 22.33 -18.75
C GLU A 308 14.64 21.32 -18.08
N LEU A 309 15.21 20.26 -17.49
CA LEU A 309 14.46 19.22 -16.75
C LEU A 309 13.98 19.66 -15.35
N GLY A 310 14.26 20.90 -14.93
CA GLY A 310 13.83 21.44 -13.64
C GLY A 310 14.54 20.85 -12.42
N VAL A 311 15.67 20.14 -12.61
CA VAL A 311 16.46 19.56 -11.51
C VAL A 311 17.30 20.64 -10.79
N PHE A 312 17.82 21.61 -11.56
CA PHE A 312 18.61 22.74 -11.05
C PHE A 312 18.08 24.08 -11.61
N PRO A 313 16.95 24.61 -11.10
CA PRO A 313 16.33 25.81 -11.66
C PRO A 313 17.11 27.12 -11.38
N ASN A 314 17.93 27.18 -10.32
CA ASN A 314 18.57 28.41 -9.83
C ASN A 314 20.07 28.53 -10.15
N ASP A 315 20.55 27.91 -11.24
CA ASP A 315 21.98 27.94 -11.62
C ASP A 315 22.95 27.40 -10.54
N GLU A 316 22.45 26.54 -9.65
CA GLU A 316 23.22 25.86 -8.59
C GLU A 316 24.10 24.70 -9.12
N TRP A 317 24.27 24.61 -10.45
CA TRP A 317 24.96 23.51 -11.15
C TRP A 317 26.43 23.36 -10.75
N HIS A 318 27.06 24.42 -10.26
CA HIS A 318 28.43 24.44 -9.74
C HIS A 318 28.63 23.50 -8.53
N THR A 319 27.57 23.15 -7.80
CA THR A 319 27.62 22.14 -6.73
C THR A 319 27.42 20.70 -7.21
N MET A 320 26.91 20.54 -8.44
CA MET A 320 26.71 19.28 -9.16
C MET A 320 26.21 18.12 -8.32
N ASN A 321 25.28 18.40 -7.39
CA ASN A 321 24.78 17.41 -6.48
C ASN A 321 23.75 16.50 -7.18
N MET A 322 24.26 15.46 -7.84
CA MET A 322 23.48 14.47 -8.58
C MET A 322 22.49 13.68 -7.71
N SER A 323 22.55 13.80 -6.37
CA SER A 323 21.51 13.22 -5.51
C SER A 323 20.15 13.89 -5.69
N ARG A 324 20.07 15.11 -6.24
CA ARG A 324 18.79 15.77 -6.53
C ARG A 324 17.98 15.07 -7.62
N VAL A 325 18.65 14.34 -8.52
CA VAL A 325 17.97 13.47 -9.50
C VAL A 325 17.16 12.36 -8.79
N ASP A 326 17.56 11.98 -7.57
CA ASP A 326 16.78 11.04 -6.75
C ASP A 326 15.47 11.64 -6.22
N GLU A 327 15.24 12.94 -6.30
CA GLU A 327 13.99 13.60 -5.89
C GLU A 327 12.86 13.36 -6.91
N LEU A 328 13.18 12.98 -8.16
CA LEU A 328 12.24 12.59 -9.22
C LEU A 328 11.61 11.18 -9.00
N GLN A 329 11.59 10.69 -7.76
CA GLN A 329 11.16 9.34 -7.39
C GLN A 329 9.69 9.03 -7.68
N ARG A 330 8.81 10.03 -7.70
CA ARG A 330 7.36 9.82 -7.81
C ARG A 330 6.94 9.42 -9.23
N ASP A 331 7.64 9.91 -10.25
CA ASP A 331 7.33 9.70 -11.68
C ASP A 331 8.52 9.10 -12.44
N CYS A 332 9.18 8.09 -11.88
CA CYS A 332 10.38 7.49 -12.48
C CYS A 332 10.22 6.91 -13.90
N ALA A 333 8.98 6.70 -14.35
CA ALA A 333 8.66 6.23 -15.70
C ALA A 333 8.55 7.36 -16.74
N SER A 334 8.58 8.63 -16.32
CA SER A 334 8.49 9.76 -17.25
C SER A 334 9.76 9.85 -18.13
N PRO A 335 9.63 10.32 -19.38
CA PRO A 335 10.78 10.55 -20.26
C PRO A 335 11.81 11.49 -19.62
N ASP A 336 11.34 12.56 -18.98
CA ASP A 336 12.20 13.57 -18.34
C ASP A 336 12.98 12.99 -17.16
N ALA A 337 12.34 12.16 -16.33
CA ALA A 337 13.03 11.47 -15.25
C ALA A 337 14.09 10.51 -15.80
N GLN A 338 13.74 9.70 -16.81
CA GLN A 338 14.70 8.79 -17.44
C GLN A 338 15.88 9.52 -18.07
N ARG A 339 15.64 10.68 -18.72
CA ARG A 339 16.69 11.57 -19.24
C ARG A 339 17.58 12.08 -18.10
N ALA A 340 17.02 12.56 -17.00
CA ALA A 340 17.80 13.01 -15.85
C ALA A 340 18.66 11.89 -15.23
N TYR A 341 18.14 10.66 -15.12
CA TYR A 341 18.92 9.50 -14.66
C TYR A 341 20.04 9.11 -15.64
N ALA A 342 19.78 9.18 -16.95
CA ALA A 342 20.82 8.95 -17.96
C ALA A 342 21.95 9.98 -17.88
N ILE A 343 21.63 11.27 -17.73
CA ILE A 343 22.62 12.34 -17.53
C ILE A 343 23.49 12.05 -16.30
N ARG A 344 22.85 11.66 -15.18
CA ARG A 344 23.56 11.25 -13.97
C ARG A 344 24.48 10.07 -14.22
N ASP A 345 23.99 9.03 -14.88
CA ASP A 345 24.76 7.81 -15.12
C ASP A 345 25.95 8.08 -16.04
N PHE A 346 25.79 8.94 -17.07
CA PHE A 346 26.89 9.42 -17.91
C PHE A 346 27.94 10.13 -17.06
N TYR A 347 27.52 11.09 -16.23
CA TYR A 347 28.43 11.83 -15.36
C TYR A 347 29.18 10.90 -14.40
N LEU A 348 28.47 9.99 -13.72
CA LEU A 348 29.09 9.06 -12.77
C LEU A 348 30.04 8.08 -13.44
N THR A 349 29.77 7.68 -14.68
CA THR A 349 30.65 6.78 -15.45
C THR A 349 32.01 7.43 -15.74
N HIS A 350 32.04 8.74 -15.98
CA HIS A 350 33.27 9.49 -16.24
C HIS A 350 33.96 9.95 -14.95
N SER A 351 33.19 10.38 -13.94
CA SER A 351 33.74 10.83 -12.65
C SER A 351 34.25 9.69 -11.77
N ASN A 352 33.71 8.47 -11.93
CA ASN A 352 34.08 7.31 -11.12
C ASN A 352 34.32 6.08 -12.00
N PRO A 353 35.60 5.66 -12.23
CA PRO A 353 35.93 4.54 -13.11
C PRO A 353 35.30 3.19 -12.73
N GLY A 354 34.92 3.01 -11.46
CA GLY A 354 34.24 1.81 -10.95
C GLY A 354 32.73 1.81 -11.09
N TYR A 355 32.12 2.91 -11.55
CA TYR A 355 30.67 3.01 -11.70
C TYR A 355 30.17 2.18 -12.88
N ARG A 356 29.17 1.34 -12.64
CA ARG A 356 28.45 0.58 -13.67
C ARG A 356 26.98 0.45 -13.30
N VAL A 357 26.11 0.76 -14.25
CA VAL A 357 24.68 0.49 -14.13
C VAL A 357 24.47 -1.02 -14.28
N ASN A 358 23.77 -1.66 -13.33
CA ASN A 358 23.58 -3.10 -13.35
C ASN A 358 22.15 -3.46 -13.73
N GLY A 359 21.98 -4.23 -14.80
CA GLY A 359 20.66 -4.65 -15.29
C GLY A 359 20.13 -5.95 -14.68
N ASP A 360 20.93 -6.71 -13.92
CA ASP A 360 20.51 -8.00 -13.37
C ASP A 360 19.56 -7.80 -12.17
N PRO A 361 18.27 -8.15 -12.31
CA PRO A 361 17.30 -7.98 -11.24
C PRO A 361 17.70 -8.76 -9.97
N TYR A 362 18.31 -9.93 -10.11
CA TYR A 362 18.68 -10.77 -8.96
C TYR A 362 19.85 -10.19 -8.17
N TYR A 363 20.84 -9.63 -8.88
CA TYR A 363 21.93 -8.89 -8.26
C TYR A 363 21.41 -7.63 -7.54
N LEU A 364 20.53 -6.85 -8.19
CA LEU A 364 19.92 -5.66 -7.58
C LEU A 364 19.07 -5.99 -6.35
N GLU A 365 18.26 -7.05 -6.42
CA GLU A 365 17.48 -7.54 -5.27
C GLU A 365 18.38 -7.88 -4.08
N SER A 366 19.62 -8.31 -4.32
CA SER A 366 20.57 -8.63 -3.25
C SER A 366 20.96 -7.43 -2.38
N PHE A 367 20.95 -6.20 -2.92
CA PHE A 367 21.23 -4.96 -2.18
C PHE A 367 20.02 -4.42 -1.43
N VAL A 368 18.80 -4.69 -1.92
CA VAL A 368 17.56 -4.17 -1.31
C VAL A 368 17.14 -5.04 -0.14
N ASN A 369 17.97 -5.11 0.91
CA ASN A 369 17.66 -5.78 2.18
C ASN A 369 17.11 -7.22 2.05
N HIS A 370 17.17 -7.87 0.88
CA HIS A 370 16.54 -9.16 0.63
C HIS A 370 17.28 -10.24 1.39
N ARG A 371 18.63 -10.23 1.34
CA ARG A 371 19.44 -11.18 2.11
C ARG A 371 19.24 -11.02 3.61
N TYR A 372 19.20 -9.80 4.13
CA TYR A 372 18.97 -9.55 5.56
C TYR A 372 17.56 -9.96 6.00
N ARG A 373 16.51 -9.56 5.26
CA ARG A 373 15.11 -9.89 5.57
C ARG A 373 14.84 -11.38 5.42
N THR A 374 15.35 -12.01 4.36
CA THR A 374 15.20 -13.44 4.13
C THR A 374 15.98 -14.25 5.14
N ARG A 375 17.22 -13.87 5.52
CA ARG A 375 17.96 -14.54 6.60
C ARG A 375 17.31 -14.38 7.97
N THR A 376 16.76 -13.19 8.27
CA THR A 376 16.02 -12.96 9.51
C THR A 376 14.76 -13.82 9.55
N LEU A 377 14.02 -13.87 8.44
CA LEU A 377 12.86 -14.75 8.30
C LEU A 377 13.26 -16.23 8.37
N GLU A 378 14.35 -16.65 7.73
CA GLU A 378 14.85 -18.03 7.76
C GLU A 378 15.16 -18.46 9.20
N ARG A 379 15.89 -17.63 9.95
CA ARG A 379 16.20 -17.88 11.37
C ARG A 379 14.92 -18.02 12.20
N ASP A 380 14.02 -17.04 12.11
CA ASP A 380 12.81 -17.02 12.92
C ASP A 380 11.81 -18.12 12.50
N LEU A 381 11.76 -18.47 11.21
CA LEU A 381 10.96 -19.57 10.67
C LEU A 381 11.51 -20.90 11.14
N GLY A 382 12.84 -21.07 11.17
CA GLY A 382 13.50 -22.27 11.69
C GLY A 382 13.11 -22.54 13.14
N LEU A 383 13.24 -21.54 14.01
CA LEU A 383 12.81 -21.65 15.42
C LEU A 383 11.34 -22.03 15.54
N LYS A 384 10.47 -21.43 14.72
CA LYS A 384 9.05 -21.73 14.75
C LYS A 384 8.69 -23.09 14.16
N TYR A 385 9.43 -23.52 13.14
CA TYR A 385 9.29 -24.83 12.52
C TYR A 385 9.71 -25.93 13.50
N GLU A 386 10.82 -25.75 14.22
CA GLU A 386 11.25 -26.67 15.28
C GLU A 386 10.19 -26.80 16.39
N ASN A 387 9.64 -25.69 16.85
CA ASN A 387 8.54 -25.72 17.82
C ASN A 387 7.28 -26.45 17.27
N TRP A 388 7.07 -26.38 15.96
CA TRP A 388 5.99 -27.11 15.31
C TRP A 388 6.27 -28.60 15.17
N LEU A 389 7.50 -28.99 14.84
CA LEU A 389 7.91 -30.39 14.87
C LEU A 389 7.78 -30.98 16.28
N ARG A 390 8.24 -30.25 17.32
CA ARG A 390 8.12 -30.67 18.73
C ARG A 390 6.68 -30.84 19.20
N SER A 391 5.74 -30.10 18.61
CA SER A 391 4.29 -30.23 18.91
C SER A 391 3.59 -31.32 18.09
N GLY A 392 4.33 -32.18 17.40
CA GLY A 392 3.78 -33.27 16.59
C GLY A 392 3.32 -32.83 15.19
N ALA A 393 3.80 -31.68 14.72
CA ALA A 393 3.51 -31.12 13.40
C ALA A 393 2.02 -31.16 13.02
N PRO A 394 1.09 -30.66 13.87
CA PRO A 394 -0.33 -30.76 13.60
C PRO A 394 -0.65 -30.12 12.25
N PRO A 395 -1.58 -30.65 11.46
CA PRO A 395 -1.96 -30.07 10.18
C PRO A 395 -2.48 -28.63 10.40
N PRO A 396 -2.34 -27.74 9.41
CA PRO A 396 -2.94 -26.41 9.50
C PRO A 396 -4.44 -26.58 9.66
N MET A 397 -4.97 -26.28 10.85
CA MET A 397 -6.41 -26.25 11.05
C MET A 397 -7.03 -25.32 10.01
N PRO A 398 -8.10 -25.75 9.32
CA PRO A 398 -8.83 -24.85 8.44
C PRO A 398 -9.21 -23.61 9.25
N ARG A 399 -9.09 -22.42 8.62
CA ARG A 399 -9.37 -21.17 9.32
C ARG A 399 -10.74 -21.29 9.98
N PRO A 400 -10.87 -21.00 11.29
CA PRO A 400 -12.15 -21.12 11.97
C PRO A 400 -13.16 -20.29 11.19
N VAL A 401 -14.16 -20.98 10.67
CA VAL A 401 -15.18 -20.36 9.85
C VAL A 401 -16.02 -19.53 10.83
N GLY A 402 -15.95 -18.21 10.70
CA GLY A 402 -16.68 -17.31 11.59
C GLY A 402 -18.17 -17.72 11.66
N VAL A 403 -18.82 -17.49 12.80
CA VAL A 403 -20.20 -17.95 13.11
C VAL A 403 -21.17 -17.69 11.95
N LYS A 404 -21.01 -16.54 11.27
CA LYS A 404 -21.76 -16.15 10.08
C LYS A 404 -21.68 -17.12 8.89
N TYR A 405 -20.70 -18.00 8.81
CA TYR A 405 -20.48 -18.90 7.67
C TYR A 405 -20.56 -20.38 8.05
N GLN A 406 -20.81 -20.70 9.32
CA GLN A 406 -20.95 -22.07 9.81
C GLN A 406 -22.11 -22.79 9.11
N HIS A 407 -23.24 -22.11 8.89
CA HIS A 407 -24.38 -22.67 8.16
C HIS A 407 -24.05 -23.01 6.71
N MET A 408 -23.17 -22.25 6.04
CA MET A 408 -22.74 -22.56 4.67
C MET A 408 -21.76 -23.73 4.62
N VAL A 409 -20.95 -23.91 5.66
CA VAL A 409 -20.07 -25.07 5.78
C VAL A 409 -20.90 -26.32 6.03
N LEU A 410 -21.84 -26.27 6.99
CA LEU A 410 -22.83 -27.33 7.23
C LEU A 410 -23.60 -27.64 5.95
N TRP A 411 -24.07 -26.61 5.23
CA TRP A 411 -24.74 -26.79 3.95
C TRP A 411 -23.88 -27.51 2.91
N LYS A 412 -22.59 -27.18 2.83
CA LYS A 412 -21.66 -27.78 1.86
C LYS A 412 -21.16 -29.17 2.27
N SER A 413 -21.12 -29.48 3.56
CA SER A 413 -20.77 -30.82 4.07
C SER A 413 -21.91 -31.81 3.88
N LEU A 414 -23.15 -31.34 3.74
CA LEU A 414 -24.29 -32.19 3.39
C LEU A 414 -24.19 -32.73 1.96
N SER A 415 -24.60 -33.99 1.79
CA SER A 415 -24.70 -34.63 0.48
C SER A 415 -25.69 -33.87 -0.42
N ARG A 416 -25.57 -34.07 -1.73
CA ARG A 416 -26.44 -33.39 -2.72
C ARG A 416 -27.93 -33.71 -2.49
N ASN A 417 -28.25 -34.90 -1.99
CA ASN A 417 -29.62 -35.34 -1.73
C ASN A 417 -30.17 -34.73 -0.44
N GLN A 418 -29.38 -34.68 0.64
CA GLN A 418 -29.78 -34.02 1.89
C GLN A 418 -30.05 -32.52 1.69
N ARG A 419 -29.21 -31.84 0.91
CA ARG A 419 -29.47 -30.44 0.54
C ARG A 419 -30.79 -30.27 -0.20
N ARG A 420 -31.10 -31.15 -1.15
CA ARG A 420 -32.36 -31.09 -1.91
C ARG A 420 -33.58 -31.32 -1.02
N HIS A 421 -33.50 -32.28 -0.11
CA HIS A 421 -34.57 -32.55 0.85
C HIS A 421 -34.87 -31.34 1.73
N LEU A 422 -33.83 -30.74 2.34
CA LEU A 422 -33.99 -29.54 3.17
C LEU A 422 -34.53 -28.35 2.35
N VAL A 423 -34.08 -28.14 1.12
CA VAL A 423 -34.66 -27.09 0.26
C VAL A 423 -36.16 -27.35 0.03
N GLN A 424 -36.57 -28.59 -0.22
CA GLN A 424 -37.98 -28.93 -0.42
C GLN A 424 -38.81 -28.70 0.84
N GLU A 425 -38.29 -29.11 1.99
CA GLU A 425 -38.92 -28.96 3.30
C GLU A 425 -39.13 -27.50 3.70
N PHE A 426 -38.13 -26.64 3.45
CA PHE A 426 -38.18 -25.22 3.83
C PHE A 426 -38.84 -24.29 2.79
N LEU A 427 -38.79 -24.59 1.48
CA LEU A 427 -39.42 -23.76 0.45
C LEU A 427 -40.85 -24.18 0.12
N TYR A 428 -41.19 -25.44 0.36
CA TYR A 428 -42.51 -25.99 0.13
C TYR A 428 -42.95 -26.72 1.41
N PRO A 429 -43.17 -25.97 2.51
CA PRO A 429 -43.82 -26.57 3.66
C PRO A 429 -45.11 -27.19 3.16
N LYS A 430 -45.27 -28.51 3.37
CA LYS A 430 -46.50 -29.21 3.01
C LYS A 430 -47.63 -28.39 3.61
N ALA A 431 -48.57 -27.94 2.78
CA ALA A 431 -49.78 -27.29 3.24
C ALA A 431 -50.51 -28.32 4.11
N GLN A 432 -50.24 -28.30 5.42
CA GLN A 432 -51.06 -28.98 6.39
C GLN A 432 -52.31 -28.13 6.57
N ASP A 433 -53.43 -28.83 6.48
CA ASP A 433 -54.77 -28.47 6.90
C ASP A 433 -55.58 -27.58 5.95
N LYS A 434 -56.15 -28.22 4.92
CA LYS A 434 -57.52 -27.89 4.50
C LYS A 434 -58.49 -28.74 5.34
N PRO A 435 -59.49 -28.13 5.99
CA PRO A 435 -60.44 -28.86 6.81
C PRO A 435 -61.25 -29.83 5.93
N SER A 436 -61.23 -31.10 6.32
CA SER A 436 -62.02 -32.17 5.71
C SER A 436 -63.50 -31.80 5.74
N THR A 437 -64.09 -31.62 4.56
CA THR A 437 -65.53 -31.56 4.39
C THR A 437 -66.09 -32.95 4.72
N VAL A 438 -66.71 -33.05 5.89
CA VAL A 438 -67.49 -34.21 6.32
C VAL A 438 -68.67 -34.38 5.37
N ARG A 439 -68.82 -35.58 4.80
CA ARG A 439 -70.13 -36.13 4.46
C ARG A 439 -70.22 -37.60 4.88
N PRO A 440 -71.41 -38.05 5.34
CA PRO A 440 -71.54 -39.23 6.18
C PRO A 440 -72.07 -40.45 5.41
N THR A 441 -71.63 -41.63 5.82
CA THR A 441 -72.32 -42.95 5.70
C THR A 441 -71.63 -43.84 6.75
N ALA A 442 -72.24 -44.12 7.90
CA ALA A 442 -73.22 -45.19 8.14
C ALA A 442 -72.59 -46.60 7.99
N ASP A 443 -72.56 -47.29 9.14
CA ASP A 443 -72.40 -48.74 9.36
C ASP A 443 -71.00 -49.32 9.07
N GLY A 444 -70.34 -50.07 9.95
CA GLY A 444 -70.68 -50.66 11.24
C GLY A 444 -69.49 -51.56 11.65
N GLU A 445 -69.44 -51.88 12.93
CA GLU A 445 -68.61 -52.91 13.58
C GLU A 445 -67.16 -52.58 13.96
N ALA A 446 -66.87 -53.03 15.18
CA ALA A 446 -65.82 -52.59 16.07
C ALA A 446 -64.81 -53.74 16.32
N PRO A 447 -64.02 -53.77 17.41
CA PRO A 447 -62.58 -53.59 17.34
C PRO A 447 -61.80 -54.82 17.79
N ASN A 448 -60.50 -54.89 17.47
CA ASN A 448 -59.54 -55.70 18.24
C ASN A 448 -58.15 -55.05 18.08
N SER A 449 -57.65 -54.32 19.09
CA SER A 449 -57.00 -54.79 20.33
C SER A 449 -55.48 -55.04 20.19
N THR A 450 -54.71 -53.94 20.35
CA THR A 450 -53.50 -53.83 21.21
C THR A 450 -52.27 -54.75 20.92
N PRO A 451 -51.12 -54.62 21.64
CA PRO A 451 -50.02 -53.70 21.31
C PRO A 451 -48.64 -54.42 21.37
N LEU A 452 -47.54 -53.67 21.46
CA LEU A 452 -46.23 -53.95 22.13
C LEU A 452 -45.05 -53.46 21.26
N GLU A 453 -44.43 -52.35 21.64
CA GLU A 453 -43.23 -52.25 22.51
C GLU A 453 -41.93 -52.46 21.71
N ASN A 454 -41.20 -51.37 21.46
CA ASN A 454 -40.06 -50.88 22.24
C ASN A 454 -38.79 -51.71 22.03
N THR A 455 -37.87 -51.17 21.22
CA THR A 455 -36.49 -50.87 21.64
C THR A 455 -35.88 -49.82 20.74
#